data_AF-A0A433MRT3-F1
#
_entry.id   AF-A0A433MRT3-F1
#
_cell.length_a   1.000
_cell.length_b   1.000
_cell.length_c   1.000
_cell.angle_alpha   90.00
_cell.angle_beta   90.00
_cell.angle_gamma   90.00
#
_symmetry.space_group_name_H-M   'P 1'
#
loop_
_entity.id
_entity.type
_entity.pdbx_description
1 polymer ?
#
loop_
_entity_poly.entity_id
_entity_poly.type
_entity_poly.pdbx_seq_one_letter_code
_entity_poly.pdbx_strand_id
1 'polypeptide(L)'
;MLFNSYPFIFVFFPLVLIGFFLIGARSPRSAAGFLALASLFFYGWWSVKALPLLLGSICVNYWFGLRLTPSPSREDKYRKTLLIIALVVNLGVLAVFKYANFFLENVDAGLAAAGLPQIDLVHIVLPIGISFYTFTQIAFLVDCWQGKVHERSFIHYVLFVTYFPHLIAGPVLHHAQMMPQFNSPATYRINANNIALGLGIFVFGLAKKMLIADPLGQYADMMFKGVHEGVLPSLYTAWFGVLAYTLQIYFDFSGYSDMAVGLSLCVGVQLPLNFRSPYKSTNMIEFWRRWHISLSTFLRDYLYVPLGGNRKGPTRRYINLFLTMLLGGLWHGAAWTFVLWGALHGFYLMVNHFWNAKVRRGKTETTWYGRVAGWFLTFLCVMIAWVVFRADSMSAAIEIYKGMLGMHGAPVSAFSEFRVPFRKPEFFQTILVGLVICLALPPTITLDRWIPAVAGLAGRPRLQRLATWATGLGCVYLFGLCVSKFGSYSPFLYFQF
;
A
#
# COMPACT_ATOMS: atom_id res chain seq x y z
N MET A 1 -3.19 16.99 -1.75
CA MET A 1 -4.41 16.92 -2.58
C MET A 1 -4.78 15.45 -2.79
N LEU A 2 -6.06 15.09 -2.97
CA LEU A 2 -6.43 13.70 -3.29
C LEU A 2 -6.40 13.45 -4.80
N PHE A 3 -5.98 12.26 -5.25
CA PHE A 3 -5.93 11.93 -6.68
C PHE A 3 -7.32 11.90 -7.35
N ASN A 4 -8.37 11.61 -6.59
CA ASN A 4 -9.77 11.60 -7.00
C ASN A 4 -10.47 12.96 -6.76
N SER A 5 -9.76 14.09 -6.91
CA SER A 5 -10.32 15.43 -6.68
C SER A 5 -10.23 16.33 -7.90
N TYR A 6 -11.21 17.25 -8.05
CA TYR A 6 -11.20 18.24 -9.14
C TYR A 6 -9.90 19.05 -9.18
N PRO A 7 -9.39 19.61 -8.06
CA PRO A 7 -8.17 20.41 -8.09
C PRO A 7 -6.94 19.60 -8.54
N PHE A 8 -6.90 18.29 -8.23
CA PHE A 8 -5.78 17.46 -8.64
C PHE A 8 -5.82 17.14 -10.15
N ILE A 9 -6.96 16.62 -10.62
CA ILE A 9 -7.11 16.07 -11.98
C ILE A 9 -7.11 17.17 -13.04
N PHE A 10 -7.80 18.28 -12.79
CA PHE A 10 -8.02 19.31 -13.81
C PHE A 10 -7.07 20.50 -13.70
N VAL A 11 -6.36 20.66 -12.57
CA VAL A 11 -5.48 21.82 -12.35
C VAL A 11 -4.06 21.38 -12.06
N PHE A 12 -3.81 20.76 -10.90
CA PHE A 12 -2.45 20.46 -10.46
C PHE A 12 -1.70 19.54 -11.43
N PHE A 13 -2.25 18.37 -11.77
CA PHE A 13 -1.55 17.40 -12.58
C PHE A 13 -1.28 17.88 -14.03
N PRO A 14 -2.25 18.47 -14.76
CA PRO A 14 -1.99 19.03 -16.07
C PRO A 14 -0.90 20.13 -16.07
N LEU A 15 -0.95 21.05 -15.09
CA LEU A 15 0.05 22.12 -14.97
C LEU A 15 1.45 21.55 -14.69
N VAL A 16 1.55 20.56 -13.80
CA VAL A 16 2.82 19.88 -13.51
C VAL A 16 3.34 19.14 -14.74
N LEU A 17 2.49 18.43 -15.48
CA LEU A 17 2.92 17.67 -16.66
C LEU A 17 3.41 18.60 -17.78
N ILE A 18 2.66 19.67 -18.07
CA ILE A 18 3.03 20.67 -19.08
C ILE A 18 4.33 21.38 -18.66
N GLY A 19 4.40 21.88 -17.43
CA GLY A 19 5.59 22.55 -16.91
C GLY A 19 6.83 21.66 -16.93
N PHE A 20 6.68 20.40 -16.52
CA PHE A 20 7.75 19.41 -16.51
C PHE A 20 8.36 19.20 -17.90
N PHE A 21 7.55 19.00 -18.94
CA PHE A 21 8.04 18.78 -20.29
C PHE A 21 8.55 20.05 -20.98
N LEU A 22 7.91 21.21 -20.76
CA LEU A 22 8.39 22.49 -21.31
C LEU A 22 9.76 22.88 -20.75
N ILE A 23 9.98 22.65 -19.44
CA ILE A 23 11.28 22.87 -18.81
C ILE A 23 12.26 21.77 -19.23
N GLY A 24 11.81 20.52 -19.32
CA GLY A 24 12.62 19.35 -19.67
C GLY A 24 13.20 19.41 -21.08
N ALA A 25 12.47 20.03 -22.01
CA ALA A 25 12.94 20.31 -23.37
C ALA A 25 14.20 21.21 -23.39
N ARG A 26 14.41 22.04 -22.36
CA ARG A 26 15.57 22.92 -22.23
C ARG A 26 16.63 22.36 -21.28
N SER A 27 16.22 21.90 -20.10
CA SER A 27 17.13 21.43 -19.05
C SER A 27 16.49 20.30 -18.22
N PRO A 28 16.96 19.05 -18.39
CA PRO A 28 16.56 17.91 -17.54
C PRO A 28 16.71 18.19 -16.04
N ARG A 29 17.81 18.84 -15.65
CA ARG A 29 18.08 19.18 -14.23
C ARG A 29 17.05 20.16 -13.68
N SER A 30 16.69 21.19 -14.46
CA SER A 30 15.68 22.17 -14.04
C SER A 30 14.29 21.54 -13.96
N ALA A 31 13.96 20.61 -14.87
CA ALA A 31 12.70 19.87 -14.82
C ALA A 31 12.61 18.94 -13.61
N ALA A 32 13.72 18.29 -13.23
CA ALA A 32 13.81 17.52 -11.99
C ALA A 32 13.55 18.40 -10.76
N GLY A 33 14.17 19.59 -10.72
CA GLY A 33 13.95 20.58 -9.66
C GLY A 33 12.51 21.08 -9.60
N PHE A 34 11.90 21.40 -10.76
CA PHE A 34 10.50 21.77 -10.86
C PHE A 34 9.57 20.67 -10.32
N LEU A 35 9.82 19.42 -10.71
CA LEU A 35 9.03 18.28 -10.24
C LEU A 35 9.19 18.04 -8.72
N ALA A 36 10.39 18.28 -8.18
CA ALA A 36 10.63 18.22 -6.73
C ALA A 36 9.86 19.33 -6.00
N LEU A 37 9.86 20.57 -6.51
CA LEU A 37 9.09 21.68 -5.96
C LEU A 37 7.57 21.43 -6.04
N ALA A 38 7.07 20.94 -7.18
CA ALA A 38 5.68 20.54 -7.32
C ALA A 38 5.29 19.44 -6.33
N SER A 39 6.22 18.51 -6.06
CA SER A 39 6.01 17.44 -5.09
C SER A 39 5.97 17.94 -3.64
N LEU A 40 6.85 18.87 -3.28
CA LEU A 40 6.81 19.56 -1.98
C LEU A 40 5.53 20.38 -1.80
N PHE A 41 5.07 21.07 -2.85
CA PHE A 41 3.78 21.77 -2.85
C PHE A 41 2.62 20.80 -2.62
N PHE A 42 2.62 19.65 -3.30
CA PHE A 42 1.59 18.63 -3.13
C PHE A 42 1.52 18.10 -1.69
N TYR A 43 2.67 17.90 -1.04
CA TYR A 43 2.74 17.53 0.38
C TYR A 43 2.25 18.66 1.29
N GLY A 44 2.72 19.89 1.04
CA GLY A 44 2.33 21.08 1.79
C GLY A 44 0.84 21.39 1.73
N TRP A 45 0.15 20.98 0.66
CA TRP A 45 -1.32 21.07 0.54
C TRP A 45 -2.05 20.34 1.68
N TRP A 46 -1.45 19.29 2.25
CA TRP A 46 -2.04 18.57 3.38
C TRP A 46 -1.61 19.16 4.72
N SER A 47 -0.31 19.37 4.92
CA SER A 47 0.19 20.01 6.14
C SER A 47 1.50 20.76 5.91
N VAL A 48 1.41 22.09 5.84
CA VAL A 48 2.57 22.98 5.82
C VAL A 48 3.40 22.82 7.11
N LYS A 49 2.76 22.56 8.25
CA LYS A 49 3.42 22.37 9.56
C LYS A 49 4.36 21.16 9.57
N ALA A 50 4.08 20.12 8.78
CA ALA A 50 4.90 18.92 8.67
C ALA A 50 6.07 19.06 7.69
N LEU A 51 6.09 20.11 6.86
CA LEU A 51 7.09 20.32 5.82
C LEU A 51 8.52 20.52 6.39
N PRO A 52 8.74 21.29 7.48
CA PRO A 52 10.07 21.43 8.08
C PRO A 52 10.63 20.10 8.57
N LEU A 53 9.80 19.21 9.13
CA LEU A 53 10.22 17.87 9.55
C LEU A 53 10.68 17.03 8.36
N LEU A 54 9.93 17.05 7.27
CA LEU A 54 10.28 16.34 6.04
C LEU A 54 11.61 16.85 5.45
N LEU A 55 11.75 18.17 5.30
CA LEU A 55 12.96 18.80 4.74
C LEU A 55 14.17 18.57 5.65
N GLY A 56 14.00 18.70 6.97
CA GLY A 56 15.04 18.39 7.95
C GLY A 56 15.49 16.93 7.84
N SER A 57 14.54 16.00 7.76
CA SER A 57 14.84 14.58 7.58
C SER A 57 15.60 14.31 6.27
N ILE A 58 15.20 14.96 5.16
CA ILE A 58 15.90 14.87 3.86
C ILE A 58 17.35 15.32 4.00
N CYS A 59 17.59 16.51 4.57
CA CYS A 59 18.94 17.05 4.74
C CYS A 59 19.83 16.15 5.60
N VAL A 60 19.31 15.69 6.75
CA VAL A 60 20.03 14.81 7.68
C VAL A 60 20.36 13.47 7.03
N ASN A 61 19.39 12.83 6.39
CA ASN A 61 19.59 11.52 5.75
C ASN A 61 20.53 11.61 4.54
N TYR A 62 20.45 12.68 3.76
CA TYR A 62 21.38 12.91 2.65
C TYR A 62 22.82 13.08 3.15
N TRP A 63 23.01 13.86 4.22
CA TRP A 63 24.30 14.06 4.89
C TRP A 63 24.90 12.74 5.41
N PHE A 64 24.07 11.87 5.99
CA PHE A 64 24.50 10.53 6.39
C PHE A 64 24.82 9.65 5.18
N GLY A 65 24.02 9.66 4.11
CA GLY A 65 24.25 8.89 2.90
C GLY A 65 25.61 9.20 2.24
N LEU A 66 25.97 10.48 2.15
CA LEU A 66 27.30 10.92 1.70
C LEU A 66 28.43 10.38 2.61
N ARG A 67 28.16 10.32 3.93
CA ARG A 67 28.92 9.65 5.01
C ARG A 67 29.21 8.17 4.76
N LEU A 68 28.14 7.44 4.44
CA LEU A 68 28.08 5.99 4.47
C LEU A 68 28.65 5.33 3.23
N THR A 69 28.71 6.05 2.11
CA THR A 69 29.18 5.47 0.84
C THR A 69 30.64 5.02 0.96
N PRO A 70 31.00 3.80 0.51
CA PRO A 70 32.36 3.29 0.58
C PRO A 70 33.37 4.26 -0.05
N SER A 71 34.51 4.44 0.62
CA SER A 71 35.64 5.26 0.18
C SER A 71 36.93 4.67 0.76
N PRO A 72 38.05 4.66 0.01
CA PRO A 72 39.34 4.15 0.52
C PRO A 72 39.78 4.83 1.83
N SER A 73 39.37 6.08 2.03
CA SER A 73 39.71 6.91 3.20
C SER A 73 38.82 6.66 4.44
N ARG A 74 37.88 5.71 4.40
CA ARG A 74 36.89 5.52 5.48
C ARG A 74 36.89 4.10 6.01
N GLU A 75 37.06 3.98 7.32
CA GLU A 75 36.95 2.70 8.03
C GLU A 75 35.51 2.19 8.06
N ASP A 76 35.35 0.87 7.90
CA ASP A 76 34.05 0.21 7.97
C ASP A 76 33.40 0.29 9.35
N LYS A 77 34.21 0.32 10.42
CA LYS A 77 33.72 0.49 11.80
C LYS A 77 33.02 1.84 11.98
N TYR A 78 33.66 2.92 11.52
CA TYR A 78 33.08 4.26 11.54
C TYR A 78 31.77 4.33 10.74
N ARG A 79 31.76 3.76 9.53
CA ARG A 79 30.57 3.71 8.66
C ARG A 79 29.43 2.93 9.32
N LYS A 80 29.72 1.82 10.00
CA LYS A 80 28.72 1.04 10.75
C LYS A 80 28.13 1.84 11.90
N THR A 81 28.95 2.56 12.67
CA THR A 81 28.46 3.43 13.76
C THR A 81 27.56 4.54 13.21
N LEU A 82 27.96 5.19 12.11
CA LEU A 82 27.13 6.20 11.44
C LEU A 82 25.79 5.61 10.98
N LEU A 83 25.80 4.39 10.43
CA LEU A 83 24.56 3.74 9.99
C LEU A 83 23.64 3.51 11.19
N ILE A 84 24.16 3.00 12.30
CA ILE A 84 23.37 2.78 13.52
C ILE A 84 22.77 4.10 14.02
N ILE A 85 23.57 5.17 14.09
CA ILE A 85 23.07 6.49 14.49
C ILE A 85 21.96 6.96 13.55
N ALA A 86 22.16 6.87 12.24
CA ALA A 86 21.17 7.30 11.26
C ALA A 86 19.86 6.49 11.36
N LEU A 87 19.95 5.17 11.57
CA LEU A 87 18.79 4.31 11.79
C LEU A 87 18.07 4.66 13.10
N VAL A 88 18.80 4.89 14.19
CA VAL A 88 18.24 5.30 15.48
C VAL A 88 17.51 6.64 15.38
N VAL A 89 18.06 7.62 14.66
CA VAL A 89 17.41 8.92 14.43
C VAL A 89 16.09 8.73 13.66
N ASN A 90 16.11 7.99 12.56
CA ASN A 90 14.91 7.75 11.74
C ASN A 90 13.82 6.99 12.50
N LEU A 91 14.21 5.90 13.19
CA LEU A 91 13.28 5.09 13.97
C LEU A 91 12.79 5.83 15.23
N GLY A 92 13.63 6.68 15.84
CA GLY A 92 13.26 7.51 16.98
C GLY A 92 12.21 8.56 16.60
N VAL A 93 12.40 9.27 15.48
CA VAL A 93 11.39 10.21 14.96
C VAL A 93 10.09 9.47 14.65
N LEU A 94 10.16 8.32 13.97
CA LEU A 94 8.96 7.51 13.70
C LEU A 94 8.29 7.04 15.00
N ALA A 95 9.06 6.65 16.01
CA ALA A 95 8.52 6.16 17.27
C ALA A 95 7.81 7.25 18.07
N VAL A 96 8.37 8.45 18.13
CA VAL A 96 7.72 9.60 18.78
C VAL A 96 6.39 9.93 18.11
N PHE A 97 6.38 10.08 16.78
CA PHE A 97 5.15 10.51 16.10
C PHE A 97 4.11 9.40 15.94
N LYS A 98 4.52 8.13 15.82
CA LYS A 98 3.61 7.01 15.55
C LYS A 98 3.22 6.21 16.78
N TYR A 99 4.12 6.02 17.74
CA TYR A 99 3.92 5.07 18.85
C TYR A 99 3.81 5.72 20.24
N ALA A 100 4.12 7.01 20.39
CA ALA A 100 4.08 7.67 21.70
C ALA A 100 2.68 7.60 22.33
N ASN A 101 1.62 7.94 21.59
CA ASN A 101 0.24 7.88 22.10
C ASN A 101 -0.11 6.46 22.57
N PHE A 102 0.16 5.44 21.74
CA PHE A 102 -0.06 4.04 22.09
C PHE A 102 0.70 3.63 23.36
N PHE A 103 1.98 4.02 23.49
CA PHE A 103 2.75 3.70 24.69
C PHE A 103 2.19 4.38 25.94
N LEU A 104 1.87 5.68 25.85
CA LEU A 104 1.30 6.45 26.95
C LEU A 104 -0.06 5.90 27.38
N GLU A 105 -0.92 5.52 26.44
CA GLU A 105 -2.22 4.88 26.72
C GLU A 105 -2.07 3.55 27.48
N ASN A 106 -1.09 2.71 27.10
CA ASN A 106 -0.84 1.45 27.82
C ASN A 106 -0.25 1.69 29.22
N VAL A 107 0.60 2.71 29.38
CA VAL A 107 1.15 3.11 30.69
C VAL A 107 0.03 3.64 31.58
N ASP A 108 -0.81 4.54 31.08
CA ASP A 108 -1.97 5.09 31.81
C ASP A 108 -2.93 3.98 32.24
N ALA A 109 -3.26 3.04 31.34
CA ALA A 109 -4.09 1.89 31.67
C ALA A 109 -3.45 1.01 32.77
N GLY A 110 -2.13 0.84 32.74
CA GLY A 110 -1.39 0.11 33.78
C GLY A 110 -1.38 0.83 35.13
N LEU A 111 -1.22 2.16 35.13
CA LEU A 111 -1.29 2.99 36.34
C LEU A 111 -2.69 2.98 36.95
N ALA A 112 -3.73 3.11 36.11
CA ALA A 112 -5.12 3.03 36.53
C ALA A 112 -5.44 1.66 37.15
N ALA A 113 -4.96 0.56 36.54
CA ALA A 113 -5.09 -0.79 37.10
C ALA A 113 -4.35 -0.97 38.44
N ALA A 114 -3.29 -0.19 38.67
CA ALA A 114 -2.55 -0.14 39.94
C ALA A 114 -3.13 0.86 40.96
N GLY A 115 -4.22 1.56 40.63
CA GLY A 115 -4.85 2.57 41.49
C GLY A 115 -4.06 3.88 41.61
N LEU A 116 -3.13 4.14 40.69
CA LEU A 116 -2.31 5.36 40.64
C LEU A 116 -2.99 6.46 39.81
N PRO A 117 -2.64 7.76 40.03
CA PRO A 117 -3.20 8.87 39.26
C PRO A 117 -2.90 8.73 37.76
N GLN A 118 -3.89 9.09 36.94
CA GLN A 118 -3.76 9.12 35.49
C GLN A 118 -2.79 10.22 35.03
N ILE A 119 -2.19 10.00 33.86
CA ILE A 119 -1.29 10.95 33.23
C ILE A 119 -2.02 11.78 32.17
N ASP A 120 -1.69 13.07 32.07
CA ASP A 120 -2.17 13.90 30.96
C ASP A 120 -1.54 13.42 29.65
N LEU A 121 -2.35 12.79 28.80
CA LEU A 121 -1.92 12.28 27.51
C LEU A 121 -1.70 13.44 26.52
N VAL A 122 -0.45 13.69 26.15
CA VAL A 122 -0.12 14.61 25.06
C VAL A 122 -0.39 13.90 23.73
N HIS A 123 -1.47 14.29 23.05
CA HIS A 123 -1.79 13.75 21.73
C HIS A 123 -0.89 14.34 20.65
N ILE A 124 0.10 13.57 20.22
CA ILE A 124 0.99 13.94 19.11
C ILE A 124 0.26 13.68 17.78
N VAL A 125 0.17 14.72 16.94
CA VAL A 125 -0.43 14.61 15.60
C VAL A 125 0.56 13.95 14.64
N LEU A 126 0.14 12.84 14.02
CA LEU A 126 0.95 12.09 13.07
C LEU A 126 1.10 12.86 11.73
N PRO A 127 2.33 13.14 11.27
CA PRO A 127 2.56 13.71 9.95
C PRO A 127 2.23 12.68 8.86
N ILE A 128 1.45 13.06 7.85
CA ILE A 128 1.11 12.16 6.74
C ILE A 128 2.36 11.66 6.03
N GLY A 129 2.39 10.39 5.65
CA GLY A 129 3.49 9.81 4.87
C GLY A 129 4.79 9.60 5.66
N ILE A 130 4.86 9.93 6.96
CA ILE A 130 6.08 9.73 7.79
C ILE A 130 6.62 8.32 7.72
N SER A 131 5.72 7.34 7.79
CA SER A 131 6.08 5.93 7.69
C SER A 131 6.76 5.60 6.34
N PHE A 132 6.25 6.16 5.23
CA PHE A 132 6.76 5.88 3.89
C PHE A 132 8.09 6.58 3.60
N TYR A 133 8.20 7.88 3.89
CA TYR A 133 9.45 8.59 3.63
C TYR A 133 10.56 8.13 4.58
N THR A 134 10.26 7.75 5.83
CA THR A 134 11.24 7.18 6.76
C THR A 134 11.76 5.84 6.24
N PHE A 135 10.89 4.95 5.73
CA PHE A 135 11.32 3.68 5.15
C PHE A 135 12.16 3.87 3.89
N THR A 136 11.75 4.82 3.03
CA THR A 136 12.49 5.21 1.82
C THR A 136 13.89 5.73 2.17
N GLN A 137 14.01 6.55 3.22
CA GLN A 137 15.27 7.09 3.72
C GLN A 137 16.16 6.01 4.36
N ILE A 138 15.59 5.10 5.16
CA ILE A 138 16.31 3.94 5.72
C ILE A 138 16.85 3.05 4.60
N ALA A 139 16.04 2.73 3.59
CA ALA A 139 16.49 1.94 2.44
C ALA A 139 17.68 2.60 1.75
N PHE A 140 17.60 3.92 1.50
CA PHE A 140 18.70 4.69 0.93
C PHE A 140 19.99 4.63 1.78
N LEU A 141 19.91 4.80 3.10
CA LEU A 141 21.07 4.74 3.99
C LEU A 141 21.73 3.36 3.97
N VAL A 142 20.93 2.30 4.01
CA VAL A 142 21.43 0.92 3.93
C VAL A 142 22.06 0.65 2.57
N ASP A 143 21.45 1.12 1.47
CA ASP A 143 22.00 0.97 0.13
C ASP A 143 23.33 1.76 -0.03
N CYS A 144 23.44 2.95 0.57
CA CYS A 144 24.69 3.71 0.65
C CYS A 144 25.77 2.91 1.40
N TRP A 145 25.44 2.31 2.55
CA TRP A 145 26.37 1.50 3.32
C TRP A 145 26.81 0.24 2.53
N GLN A 146 25.91 -0.38 1.77
CA GLN A 146 26.21 -1.53 0.91
C GLN A 146 26.92 -1.16 -0.39
N GLY A 147 27.14 0.13 -0.69
CA GLY A 147 27.79 0.58 -1.92
C GLY A 147 26.94 0.43 -3.19
N LYS A 148 25.61 0.31 -3.05
CA LYS A 148 24.66 0.17 -4.18
C LYS A 148 24.26 1.50 -4.81
N VAL A 149 24.61 2.62 -4.17
CA VAL A 149 24.23 3.97 -4.58
C VAL A 149 25.33 4.60 -5.44
N HIS A 150 24.98 4.91 -6.69
CA HIS A 150 25.92 5.47 -7.67
C HIS A 150 25.65 6.97 -7.97
N GLU A 151 24.39 7.35 -8.16
CA GLU A 151 23.98 8.75 -8.40
C GLU A 151 23.86 9.52 -7.07
N ARG A 152 24.33 10.77 -7.04
CA ARG A 152 24.44 11.58 -5.81
C ARG A 152 23.88 13.00 -5.97
N SER A 153 23.11 13.29 -7.00
CA SER A 153 22.45 14.58 -7.14
C SER A 153 21.47 14.84 -5.99
N PHE A 154 21.68 15.92 -5.23
CA PHE A 154 20.75 16.33 -4.17
C PHE A 154 19.34 16.58 -4.70
N ILE A 155 19.20 17.15 -5.90
CA ILE A 155 17.89 17.40 -6.52
C ILE A 155 17.15 16.09 -6.75
N HIS A 156 17.83 15.07 -7.28
CA HIS A 156 17.23 13.76 -7.50
C HIS A 156 16.91 13.04 -6.19
N TYR A 157 17.71 13.26 -5.14
CA TYR A 157 17.41 12.75 -3.80
C TYR A 157 16.18 13.42 -3.17
N VAL A 158 16.05 14.75 -3.26
CA VAL A 158 14.84 15.46 -2.81
C VAL A 158 13.63 14.93 -3.59
N LEU A 159 13.75 14.81 -4.91
CA LEU A 159 12.69 14.26 -5.75
C LEU A 159 12.36 12.82 -5.33
N PHE A 160 13.34 11.94 -5.15
CA PHE A 160 13.15 10.56 -4.70
C PHE A 160 12.27 10.46 -3.46
N VAL A 161 12.60 11.23 -2.43
CA VAL A 161 11.87 11.20 -1.16
C VAL A 161 10.49 11.83 -1.31
N THR A 162 10.38 12.92 -2.07
CA THR A 162 9.15 13.73 -2.12
C THR A 162 8.19 13.36 -3.23
N TYR A 163 8.59 12.52 -4.20
CA TYR A 163 7.89 12.34 -5.47
C TYR A 163 6.38 12.07 -5.29
N PHE A 164 5.56 13.05 -5.65
CA PHE A 164 4.14 13.08 -5.27
C PHE A 164 3.31 11.86 -5.69
N PRO A 165 3.59 11.15 -6.82
CA PRO A 165 2.85 9.95 -7.16
C PRO A 165 2.98 8.85 -6.12
N HIS A 166 4.09 8.77 -5.36
CA HIS A 166 4.27 7.74 -4.33
C HIS A 166 4.18 8.22 -2.89
N LEU A 167 4.44 9.51 -2.62
CA LEU A 167 4.76 10.02 -1.29
C LEU A 167 3.83 9.61 -0.14
N ILE A 168 2.52 9.51 -0.40
CA ILE A 168 1.54 9.28 0.68
C ILE A 168 1.31 7.79 0.93
N ALA A 169 0.94 7.03 -0.10
CA ALA A 169 0.64 5.59 0.01
C ALA A 169 1.03 4.81 -1.25
N GLY A 170 2.01 5.30 -2.01
CA GLY A 170 2.44 4.61 -3.22
C GLY A 170 3.36 3.44 -2.92
N PRO A 171 3.86 2.79 -3.98
CA PRO A 171 4.88 1.76 -3.86
C PRO A 171 6.12 2.28 -3.12
N VAL A 172 6.63 1.52 -2.15
CA VAL A 172 7.89 1.82 -1.45
C VAL A 172 9.03 1.78 -2.46
N LEU A 173 9.72 2.91 -2.63
CA LEU A 173 10.73 3.07 -3.68
C LEU A 173 12.13 2.67 -3.20
N HIS A 174 12.90 2.06 -4.10
CA HIS A 174 14.33 1.81 -3.90
C HIS A 174 15.17 2.76 -4.75
N HIS A 175 16.22 3.31 -4.14
CA HIS A 175 17.08 4.29 -4.79
C HIS A 175 17.70 3.76 -6.10
N ALA A 176 18.15 2.49 -6.09
CA ALA A 176 18.75 1.83 -7.25
C ALA A 176 17.80 1.71 -8.46
N GLN A 177 16.48 1.69 -8.25
CA GLN A 177 15.49 1.59 -9.32
C GLN A 177 15.08 2.97 -9.87
N MET A 178 15.08 3.99 -9.02
CA MET A 178 14.58 5.32 -9.38
C MET A 178 15.66 6.21 -10.00
N MET A 179 16.88 6.21 -9.45
CA MET A 179 17.89 7.18 -9.87
C MET A 179 18.31 7.06 -11.34
N PRO A 180 18.49 5.85 -11.92
CA PRO A 180 18.81 5.74 -13.34
C PRO A 180 17.74 6.38 -14.24
N GLN A 181 16.47 6.32 -13.83
CA GLN A 181 15.36 6.93 -14.57
C GLN A 181 15.40 8.46 -14.46
N PHE A 182 15.68 9.01 -13.28
CA PHE A 182 15.84 10.45 -13.10
C PHE A 182 17.11 11.01 -13.76
N ASN A 183 18.15 10.19 -13.92
CA ASN A 183 19.36 10.62 -14.62
C ASN A 183 19.24 10.52 -16.15
N SER A 184 18.26 9.76 -16.65
CA SER A 184 18.06 9.58 -18.09
C SER A 184 17.42 10.83 -18.74
N PRO A 185 18.08 11.46 -19.74
CA PRO A 185 17.48 12.58 -20.48
C PRO A 185 16.19 12.21 -21.22
N ALA A 186 15.99 10.93 -21.53
CA ALA A 186 14.79 10.44 -22.22
C ALA A 186 13.51 10.62 -21.37
N THR A 187 13.63 10.57 -20.04
CA THR A 187 12.51 10.79 -19.10
C THR A 187 11.89 12.19 -19.25
N TYR A 188 12.70 13.18 -19.63
CA TYR A 188 12.30 14.57 -19.73
C TYR A 188 11.75 14.96 -21.10
N ARG A 189 11.54 13.98 -21.99
CA ARG A 189 10.97 14.16 -23.32
C ARG A 189 9.57 13.57 -23.39
N ILE A 190 8.69 14.23 -24.14
CA ILE A 190 7.31 13.78 -24.32
C ILE A 190 7.31 12.42 -25.01
N ASN A 191 6.59 11.47 -24.40
CA ASN A 191 6.28 10.18 -25.00
C ASN A 191 4.76 9.97 -24.96
N ALA A 192 4.12 10.09 -26.12
CA ALA A 192 2.67 9.98 -26.24
C ALA A 192 2.15 8.61 -25.79
N ASN A 193 2.90 7.53 -26.01
CA ASN A 193 2.50 6.19 -25.57
C ASN A 193 2.48 6.08 -24.05
N ASN A 194 3.48 6.66 -23.37
CA ASN A 194 3.55 6.68 -21.91
C ASN A 194 2.45 7.53 -21.29
N ILE A 195 2.24 8.75 -21.81
CA ILE A 195 1.15 9.63 -21.35
C ILE A 195 -0.18 8.95 -21.50
N ALA A 196 -0.43 8.41 -22.69
CA ALA A 196 -1.67 7.75 -22.94
C ALA A 196 -1.80 6.55 -21.95
N LEU A 197 -0.82 5.64 -21.89
CA LEU A 197 -0.97 4.41 -21.09
C LEU A 197 -1.14 4.76 -19.60
N GLY A 198 -0.43 5.79 -19.14
CA GLY A 198 -0.54 6.34 -17.81
C GLY A 198 -1.95 6.85 -17.50
N LEU A 199 -2.58 7.58 -18.41
CA LEU A 199 -3.97 8.03 -18.27
C LEU A 199 -4.95 6.86 -18.22
N GLY A 200 -4.76 5.83 -19.06
CA GLY A 200 -5.59 4.62 -19.04
C GLY A 200 -5.51 3.90 -17.68
N ILE A 201 -4.30 3.66 -17.18
CA ILE A 201 -4.07 3.03 -15.87
C ILE A 201 -4.66 3.90 -14.75
N PHE A 202 -4.49 5.22 -14.82
CA PHE A 202 -5.07 6.16 -13.86
C PHE A 202 -6.60 6.05 -13.80
N VAL A 203 -7.28 6.01 -14.96
CA VAL A 203 -8.74 5.85 -15.03
C VAL A 203 -9.20 4.53 -14.43
N PHE A 204 -8.50 3.42 -14.71
CA PHE A 204 -8.83 2.13 -14.07
C PHE A 204 -8.66 2.20 -12.55
N GLY A 205 -7.59 2.84 -12.06
CA GLY A 205 -7.38 3.06 -10.63
C GLY A 205 -8.50 3.90 -9.99
N LEU A 206 -8.91 4.97 -10.67
CA LEU A 206 -10.02 5.83 -10.26
C LEU A 206 -11.34 5.07 -10.22
N ALA A 207 -11.63 4.25 -11.22
CA ALA A 207 -12.84 3.43 -11.29
C ALA A 207 -12.89 2.38 -10.16
N LYS A 208 -11.77 1.72 -9.85
CA LYS A 208 -11.69 0.79 -8.70
C LYS A 208 -12.06 1.48 -7.40
N LYS A 209 -11.53 2.67 -7.16
CA LYS A 209 -11.82 3.47 -5.96
C LYS A 209 -13.29 3.91 -5.92
N MET A 210 -13.75 4.60 -6.96
CA MET A 210 -15.04 5.31 -6.95
C MET A 210 -16.24 4.40 -7.18
N LEU A 211 -16.11 3.37 -8.04
CA LEU A 211 -17.25 2.55 -8.46
C LEU A 211 -17.37 1.24 -7.67
N ILE A 212 -16.30 0.81 -6.98
CA ILE A 212 -16.28 -0.46 -6.25
C ILE A 212 -15.92 -0.24 -4.78
N ALA A 213 -14.74 0.32 -4.51
CA ALA A 213 -14.22 0.42 -3.15
C ALA A 213 -15.10 1.30 -2.26
N ASP A 214 -15.47 2.50 -2.71
CA ASP A 214 -16.27 3.44 -1.91
C ASP A 214 -17.68 2.90 -1.60
N PRO A 215 -18.46 2.36 -2.56
CA PRO A 215 -19.74 1.74 -2.24
C PRO A 215 -19.65 0.57 -1.25
N LEU A 216 -18.66 -0.33 -1.43
CA LEU A 216 -18.43 -1.43 -0.48
C LEU A 216 -17.95 -0.92 0.88
N GLY A 217 -17.18 0.15 0.89
CA GLY A 217 -16.67 0.80 2.07
C GLY A 217 -17.76 1.36 2.97
N GLN A 218 -18.87 1.85 2.42
CA GLN A 218 -19.98 2.31 3.25
C GLN A 218 -20.65 1.17 4.03
N TYR A 219 -20.75 -0.02 3.45
CA TYR A 219 -21.25 -1.21 4.14
C TYR A 219 -20.24 -1.77 5.14
N ALA A 220 -18.95 -1.76 4.80
CA ALA A 220 -17.89 -2.12 5.73
C ALA A 220 -17.88 -1.17 6.94
N ASP A 221 -17.89 0.15 6.70
CA ASP A 221 -17.93 1.17 7.75
C ASP A 221 -19.15 1.02 8.65
N MET A 222 -20.34 0.83 8.06
CA MET A 222 -21.57 0.60 8.80
C MET A 222 -21.43 -0.62 9.74
N MET A 223 -20.92 -1.74 9.24
CA MET A 223 -20.76 -2.95 10.05
C MET A 223 -19.70 -2.76 11.13
N PHE A 224 -18.47 -2.41 10.77
CA PHE A 224 -17.36 -2.32 11.73
C PHE A 224 -17.57 -1.24 12.79
N LYS A 225 -18.04 -0.04 12.40
CA LYS A 225 -18.32 1.04 13.36
C LYS A 225 -19.52 0.73 14.23
N GLY A 226 -20.61 0.21 13.64
CA GLY A 226 -21.78 -0.14 14.44
C GLY A 226 -21.49 -1.24 15.45
N VAL A 227 -20.59 -2.20 15.14
CA VAL A 227 -20.13 -3.18 16.14
C VAL A 227 -19.30 -2.54 17.24
N HIS A 228 -18.42 -1.59 16.90
CA HIS A 228 -17.69 -0.82 17.91
C HIS A 228 -18.62 -0.01 18.82
N GLU A 229 -19.74 0.49 18.28
CA GLU A 229 -20.81 1.19 19.00
C GLU A 229 -21.78 0.24 19.75
N GLY A 230 -21.59 -1.07 19.66
CA GLY A 230 -22.32 -2.08 20.45
C GLY A 230 -23.40 -2.88 19.71
N VAL A 231 -23.56 -2.69 18.39
CA VAL A 231 -24.49 -3.52 17.58
C VAL A 231 -23.88 -4.89 17.34
N LEU A 232 -24.57 -5.96 17.73
CA LEU A 232 -24.09 -7.32 17.53
C LEU A 232 -24.39 -7.81 16.10
N PRO A 233 -23.38 -8.19 15.29
CA PRO A 233 -23.61 -8.55 13.91
C PRO A 233 -24.06 -10.01 13.83
N SER A 234 -25.16 -10.28 13.13
CA SER A 234 -25.62 -11.66 12.86
C SER A 234 -24.73 -12.37 11.83
N LEU A 235 -24.94 -13.69 11.65
CA LEU A 235 -24.10 -14.55 10.80
C LEU A 235 -23.85 -13.96 9.41
N TYR A 236 -24.92 -13.67 8.66
CA TYR A 236 -24.77 -13.16 7.29
C TYR A 236 -24.21 -11.75 7.27
N THR A 237 -24.61 -10.90 8.23
CA THR A 237 -24.11 -9.52 8.35
C THR A 237 -22.60 -9.49 8.57
N ALA A 238 -22.09 -10.35 9.47
CA ALA A 238 -20.65 -10.44 9.76
C ALA A 238 -19.87 -10.91 8.52
N TRP A 239 -20.32 -11.97 7.84
CA TRP A 239 -19.64 -12.48 6.64
C TRP A 239 -19.66 -11.50 5.47
N PHE A 240 -20.82 -10.89 5.16
CA PHE A 240 -20.92 -9.91 4.09
C PHE A 240 -20.20 -8.61 4.41
N GLY A 241 -20.20 -8.16 5.67
CA GLY A 241 -19.45 -6.99 6.11
C GLY A 241 -17.93 -7.18 5.98
N VAL A 242 -17.42 -8.34 6.40
CA VAL A 242 -15.98 -8.69 6.25
C VAL A 242 -15.61 -8.87 4.77
N LEU A 243 -16.49 -9.46 3.97
CA LEU A 243 -16.29 -9.58 2.52
C LEU A 243 -16.28 -8.21 1.83
N ALA A 244 -17.20 -7.31 2.22
CA ALA A 244 -17.24 -5.94 1.74
C ALA A 244 -15.93 -5.22 2.03
N TYR A 245 -15.45 -5.33 3.27
CA TYR A 245 -14.15 -4.77 3.65
C TYR A 245 -12.98 -5.40 2.88
N THR A 246 -12.98 -6.72 2.71
CA THR A 246 -11.95 -7.45 1.95
C THR A 246 -11.84 -6.93 0.52
N LEU A 247 -12.96 -6.71 -0.15
CA LEU A 247 -12.97 -6.14 -1.50
C LEU A 247 -12.64 -4.64 -1.48
N GLN A 248 -13.16 -3.87 -0.52
CA GLN A 248 -12.85 -2.45 -0.34
C GLN A 248 -11.34 -2.24 -0.22
N ILE A 249 -10.67 -2.87 0.75
CA ILE A 249 -9.23 -2.64 0.98
C ILE A 249 -8.41 -2.96 -0.27
N TYR A 250 -8.77 -4.00 -1.01
CA TYR A 250 -8.08 -4.33 -2.26
C TYR A 250 -8.31 -3.28 -3.35
N PHE A 251 -9.56 -2.92 -3.64
CA PHE A 251 -9.88 -2.00 -4.73
C PHE A 251 -9.48 -0.56 -4.40
N ASP A 252 -9.55 -0.14 -3.14
CA ASP A 252 -9.07 1.16 -2.66
C ASP A 252 -7.56 1.27 -2.87
N PHE A 253 -6.81 0.29 -2.34
CA PHE A 253 -5.36 0.38 -2.31
C PHE A 253 -4.72 0.04 -3.66
N SER A 254 -5.26 -0.95 -4.38
CA SER A 254 -4.83 -1.20 -5.76
C SER A 254 -5.27 -0.08 -6.71
N GLY A 255 -6.40 0.57 -6.45
CA GLY A 255 -6.84 1.76 -7.17
C GLY A 255 -5.86 2.93 -6.99
N TYR A 256 -5.47 3.22 -5.75
CA TYR A 256 -4.43 4.23 -5.46
C TYR A 256 -3.11 3.89 -6.14
N SER A 257 -2.65 2.64 -6.03
CA SER A 257 -1.39 2.19 -6.64
C SER A 257 -1.42 2.30 -8.17
N ASP A 258 -2.53 1.95 -8.81
CA ASP A 258 -2.71 2.13 -10.25
C ASP A 258 -2.69 3.63 -10.63
N MET A 259 -3.39 4.48 -9.88
CA MET A 259 -3.32 5.94 -10.11
C MET A 259 -1.90 6.47 -9.98
N ALA A 260 -1.15 6.08 -8.95
CA ALA A 260 0.25 6.45 -8.75
C ALA A 260 1.14 6.01 -9.93
N VAL A 261 1.03 4.75 -10.36
CA VAL A 261 1.76 4.19 -11.51
C VAL A 261 1.39 4.94 -12.79
N GLY A 262 0.10 5.21 -13.01
CA GLY A 262 -0.39 5.92 -14.19
C GLY A 262 0.15 7.35 -14.29
N LEU A 263 0.08 8.11 -13.20
CA LEU A 263 0.62 9.47 -13.13
C LEU A 263 2.14 9.49 -13.35
N SER A 264 2.85 8.53 -12.75
CA SER A 264 4.30 8.44 -12.89
C SER A 264 4.72 8.07 -14.32
N LEU A 265 3.96 7.17 -14.95
CA LEU A 265 4.19 6.79 -16.33
C LEU A 265 3.98 7.97 -17.29
N CYS A 266 2.98 8.83 -17.05
CA CYS A 266 2.82 10.07 -17.83
C CYS A 266 4.07 10.97 -17.78
N VAL A 267 4.76 11.02 -16.64
CA VAL A 267 6.03 11.75 -16.46
C VAL A 267 7.22 11.02 -17.10
N GLY A 268 7.06 9.76 -17.48
CA GLY A 268 8.12 8.93 -18.08
C GLY A 268 8.89 8.07 -17.07
N VAL A 269 8.39 7.95 -15.84
CA VAL A 269 9.02 7.18 -14.75
C VAL A 269 8.18 5.95 -14.46
N GLN A 270 8.83 4.80 -14.30
CA GLN A 270 8.19 3.52 -13.99
C GLN A 270 8.33 3.21 -12.51
N LEU A 271 7.20 3.18 -11.80
CA LEU A 271 7.13 2.77 -10.40
C LEU A 271 7.04 1.25 -10.25
N PRO A 272 7.55 0.70 -9.14
CA PRO A 272 7.32 -0.70 -8.81
C PRO A 272 5.84 -0.94 -8.50
N LEU A 273 5.47 -2.22 -8.46
CA LEU A 273 4.08 -2.64 -8.36
C LEU A 273 3.75 -3.06 -6.95
N ASN A 274 2.51 -2.82 -6.55
CA ASN A 274 2.00 -3.30 -5.27
C ASN A 274 1.13 -4.56 -5.38
N PHE A 275 0.42 -4.76 -6.50
CA PHE A 275 -0.60 -5.80 -6.57
C PHE A 275 -0.52 -6.65 -7.83
N ARG A 276 -0.68 -7.97 -7.66
CA ARG A 276 -0.76 -8.94 -8.76
C ARG A 276 -1.83 -10.01 -8.53
N SER A 277 -3.09 -9.58 -8.55
CA SER A 277 -4.28 -10.42 -8.29
C SER A 277 -4.13 -11.31 -7.04
N PRO A 278 -3.96 -10.72 -5.85
CA PRO A 278 -3.65 -11.44 -4.61
C PRO A 278 -4.73 -12.44 -4.20
N TYR A 279 -6.00 -12.18 -4.49
CA TYR A 279 -7.10 -13.10 -4.15
C TYR A 279 -7.22 -14.31 -5.07
N LYS A 280 -6.34 -14.45 -6.08
CA LYS A 280 -6.19 -15.69 -6.85
C LYS A 280 -5.17 -16.67 -6.22
N SER A 281 -4.56 -16.31 -5.09
CA SER A 281 -3.50 -17.11 -4.47
C SER A 281 -4.04 -18.40 -3.87
N THR A 282 -3.31 -19.50 -4.05
CA THR A 282 -3.70 -20.82 -3.49
C THR A 282 -3.01 -21.14 -2.17
N ASN A 283 -2.15 -20.25 -1.68
CA ASN A 283 -1.41 -20.38 -0.43
C ASN A 283 -0.93 -19.02 0.07
N MET A 284 -0.57 -18.93 1.36
CA MET A 284 -0.15 -17.66 1.98
C MET A 284 1.19 -17.11 1.48
N ILE A 285 2.14 -17.96 1.09
CA ILE A 285 3.41 -17.49 0.49
C ILE A 285 3.12 -16.77 -0.83
N GLU A 286 2.24 -17.34 -1.65
CA GLU A 286 1.82 -16.72 -2.91
C GLU A 286 1.04 -15.42 -2.69
N PHE A 287 0.15 -15.38 -1.69
CA PHE A 287 -0.58 -14.16 -1.32
C PHE A 287 0.36 -12.98 -1.06
N TRP A 288 1.38 -13.16 -0.22
CA TRP A 288 2.35 -12.11 0.10
C TRP A 288 3.29 -11.75 -1.05
N ARG A 289 3.42 -12.59 -2.09
CA ARG A 289 4.11 -12.25 -3.34
C ARG A 289 3.24 -11.45 -4.31
N ARG A 290 1.96 -11.30 -4.03
CA ARG A 290 0.96 -10.65 -4.89
C ARG A 290 0.25 -9.48 -4.21
N TRP A 291 0.34 -9.38 -2.88
CA TRP A 291 -0.22 -8.31 -2.05
C TRP A 291 0.89 -7.39 -1.55
N HIS A 292 0.71 -6.08 -1.71
CA HIS A 292 1.62 -5.03 -1.26
C HIS A 292 3.11 -5.37 -1.48
N ILE A 293 3.44 -5.70 -2.74
CA ILE A 293 4.73 -6.31 -3.12
C ILE A 293 5.93 -5.43 -2.76
N SER A 294 5.83 -4.10 -2.87
CA SER A 294 6.93 -3.20 -2.49
C SER A 294 7.22 -3.28 -0.99
N LEU A 295 6.19 -3.31 -0.14
CA LEU A 295 6.35 -3.48 1.31
C LEU A 295 6.92 -4.86 1.62
N SER A 296 6.39 -5.92 1.01
CA SER A 296 6.90 -7.28 1.20
C SER A 296 8.38 -7.38 0.83
N THR A 297 8.78 -6.71 -0.25
CA THR A 297 10.18 -6.60 -0.69
C THR A 297 11.02 -5.85 0.32
N PHE A 298 10.54 -4.71 0.82
CA PHE A 298 11.22 -3.94 1.87
C PHE A 298 11.42 -4.77 3.16
N LEU A 299 10.34 -5.38 3.68
CA LEU A 299 10.40 -6.24 4.87
C LEU A 299 11.36 -7.42 4.68
N ARG A 300 11.41 -7.99 3.47
CA ARG A 300 12.35 -9.07 3.16
C ARG A 300 13.80 -8.57 3.21
N ASP A 301 14.10 -7.51 2.46
CA ASP A 301 15.47 -7.10 2.15
C ASP A 301 16.12 -6.28 3.29
N TYR A 302 15.33 -5.51 4.04
CA TYR A 302 15.81 -4.59 5.08
C TYR A 302 15.48 -5.02 6.51
N LEU A 303 14.67 -6.07 6.70
CA LEU A 303 14.35 -6.60 8.04
C LEU A 303 14.63 -8.12 8.15
N TYR A 304 13.97 -8.95 7.36
CA TYR A 304 14.09 -10.41 7.45
C TYR A 304 15.50 -10.94 7.14
N VAL A 305 16.13 -10.49 6.06
CA VAL A 305 17.49 -10.90 5.67
C VAL A 305 18.52 -10.45 6.73
N PRO A 306 18.53 -9.18 7.19
CA PRO A 306 19.39 -8.75 8.30
C PRO A 306 19.21 -9.51 9.62
N LEU A 307 17.99 -9.96 9.96
CA LEU A 307 17.73 -10.82 11.14
C LEU A 307 18.33 -12.23 11.05
N GLY A 308 18.98 -12.56 9.92
CA GLY A 308 19.63 -13.84 9.65
C GLY A 308 18.91 -14.68 8.61
N GLY A 309 17.74 -14.24 8.11
CA GLY A 309 16.96 -14.92 7.08
C GLY A 309 16.82 -16.43 7.34
N ASN A 310 17.31 -17.23 6.40
CA ASN A 310 17.32 -18.70 6.47
C ASN A 310 18.65 -19.31 6.97
N ARG A 311 19.65 -18.49 7.35
CA ARG A 311 21.04 -18.96 7.55
C ARG A 311 21.27 -19.72 8.86
N LYS A 312 20.41 -19.52 9.86
CA LYS A 312 20.57 -20.08 11.23
C LYS A 312 19.61 -21.24 11.53
N GLY A 313 19.29 -22.05 10.52
CA GLY A 313 18.43 -23.23 10.65
C GLY A 313 16.92 -22.95 10.63
N PRO A 314 16.08 -24.02 10.67
CA PRO A 314 14.64 -23.93 10.48
C PRO A 314 13.93 -23.15 11.61
N THR A 315 14.29 -23.37 12.87
CA THR A 315 13.67 -22.67 14.01
C THR A 315 13.86 -21.16 13.91
N ARG A 316 15.10 -20.70 13.65
CA ARG A 316 15.38 -19.27 13.51
C ARG A 316 14.69 -18.67 12.30
N ARG A 317 14.55 -19.42 11.20
CA ARG A 317 13.76 -19.00 10.04
C ARG A 317 12.32 -18.68 10.41
N TYR A 318 11.65 -19.56 11.16
CA TYR A 318 10.25 -19.34 11.55
C TYR A 318 10.10 -18.17 12.52
N ILE A 319 11.00 -18.05 13.50
CA ILE A 319 11.03 -16.90 14.41
C ILE A 319 11.23 -15.59 13.64
N ASN A 320 12.23 -15.53 12.75
CA ASN A 320 12.50 -14.35 11.94
C ASN A 320 11.30 -13.99 11.08
N LEU A 321 10.60 -14.97 10.51
CA LEU A 321 9.40 -14.75 9.70
C LEU A 321 8.24 -14.18 10.53
N PHE A 322 7.99 -14.77 11.70
CA PHE A 322 6.96 -14.31 12.63
C PHE A 322 7.24 -12.89 13.13
N LEU A 323 8.47 -12.61 13.55
CA LEU A 323 8.90 -11.27 13.97
C LEU A 323 8.80 -10.25 12.83
N THR A 324 9.14 -10.64 11.59
CA THR A 324 8.99 -9.76 10.43
C THR A 324 7.53 -9.36 10.23
N MET A 325 6.58 -10.30 10.40
CA MET A 325 5.16 -10.00 10.26
C MET A 325 4.57 -9.24 11.45
N LEU A 326 5.02 -9.50 12.68
CA LEU A 326 4.66 -8.70 13.85
C LEU A 326 5.09 -7.24 13.68
N LEU A 327 6.34 -7.01 13.28
CA LEU A 327 6.86 -5.67 13.03
C LEU A 327 6.18 -5.02 11.82
N GLY A 328 5.83 -5.80 10.80
CA GLY A 328 4.99 -5.34 9.69
C GLY A 328 3.59 -4.91 10.14
N GLY A 329 2.97 -5.65 11.07
CA GLY A 329 1.71 -5.28 11.70
C GLY A 329 1.81 -3.97 12.49
N LEU A 330 2.79 -3.86 13.40
CA LEU A 330 3.06 -2.62 14.13
C LEU A 330 3.32 -1.42 13.20
N TRP A 331 3.99 -1.66 12.07
CA TRP A 331 4.18 -0.61 11.07
C TRP A 331 2.88 -0.13 10.43
N HIS A 332 1.86 -0.98 10.31
CA HIS A 332 0.56 -0.54 9.81
C HIS A 332 -0.11 0.42 10.78
N GLY A 333 -0.18 0.10 12.08
CA GLY A 333 -0.75 0.99 13.08
C GLY A 333 -0.35 0.65 14.51
N ALA A 334 -0.49 1.63 15.40
CA ALA A 334 -0.11 1.54 16.80
C ALA A 334 -1.28 1.04 17.67
N ALA A 335 -1.77 -0.17 17.39
CA ALA A 335 -2.83 -0.81 18.17
C ALA A 335 -2.63 -2.33 18.26
N TRP A 336 -3.18 -2.95 19.31
CA TRP A 336 -3.12 -4.40 19.51
C TRP A 336 -3.78 -5.22 18.40
N THR A 337 -4.78 -4.64 17.73
CA THR A 337 -5.46 -5.21 16.56
C THR A 337 -4.47 -5.43 15.40
N PHE A 338 -3.57 -4.48 15.14
CA PHE A 338 -2.49 -4.61 14.14
C PHE A 338 -1.38 -5.59 14.56
N VAL A 339 -1.04 -5.65 15.85
CA VAL A 339 -0.11 -6.66 16.38
C VAL A 339 -0.66 -8.06 16.13
N LEU A 340 -1.95 -8.28 16.45
CA LEU A 340 -2.62 -9.55 16.22
C LEU A 340 -2.72 -9.88 14.73
N TRP A 341 -3.00 -8.90 13.87
CA TRP A 341 -2.96 -9.07 12.41
C TRP A 341 -1.59 -9.60 11.94
N GLY A 342 -0.50 -8.98 12.42
CA GLY A 342 0.87 -9.41 12.12
C GLY A 342 1.15 -10.83 12.64
N ALA A 343 0.68 -11.15 13.85
CA ALA A 343 0.80 -12.47 14.44
C ALA A 343 0.07 -13.55 13.63
N LEU A 344 -1.17 -13.27 13.19
CA LEU A 344 -1.97 -14.18 12.36
C LEU A 344 -1.25 -14.49 11.04
N HIS A 345 -0.79 -13.46 10.31
CA HIS A 345 -0.06 -13.68 9.07
C HIS A 345 1.29 -14.38 9.27
N GLY A 346 2.01 -14.06 10.34
CA GLY A 346 3.22 -14.77 10.74
C GLY A 346 2.96 -16.26 10.96
N PHE A 347 1.91 -16.58 11.74
CA PHE A 347 1.48 -17.95 12.00
C PHE A 347 1.07 -18.67 10.72
N TYR A 348 0.24 -18.07 9.86
CA TYR A 348 -0.19 -18.71 8.61
C TYR A 348 0.99 -19.02 7.69
N LEU A 349 1.98 -18.13 7.62
CA LEU A 349 3.19 -18.38 6.83
C LEU A 349 4.07 -19.47 7.44
N MET A 350 4.19 -19.54 8.77
CA MET A 350 4.90 -20.64 9.45
C MET A 350 4.26 -21.98 9.11
N VAL A 351 2.93 -22.09 9.25
CA VAL A 351 2.16 -23.29 8.92
C VAL A 351 2.34 -23.65 7.45
N ASN A 352 2.23 -22.68 6.54
CA ASN A 352 2.36 -22.93 5.10
C ASN A 352 3.79 -23.37 4.71
N HIS A 353 4.82 -22.80 5.31
CA HIS A 353 6.21 -23.26 5.13
C HIS A 353 6.45 -24.66 5.70
N PHE A 354 5.88 -24.96 6.87
CA PHE A 354 5.97 -26.28 7.49
C PHE A 354 5.28 -27.34 6.62
N TRP A 355 4.07 -27.05 6.14
CA TRP A 355 3.33 -27.90 5.19
C TRP A 355 4.15 -28.20 3.94
N ASN A 356 4.75 -27.17 3.33
CA ASN A 356 5.59 -27.36 2.15
C ASN A 356 6.85 -28.20 2.43
N ALA A 357 7.44 -28.06 3.62
CA ALA A 357 8.66 -28.77 4.01
C ALA A 357 8.43 -30.23 4.44
N LYS A 358 7.26 -30.55 5.01
CA LYS A 358 6.96 -31.87 5.60
C LYS A 358 5.91 -32.67 4.84
N VAL A 359 4.86 -32.02 4.35
CA VAL A 359 3.70 -32.71 3.75
C VAL A 359 3.76 -32.74 2.23
N ARG A 360 4.17 -31.63 1.61
CA ARG A 360 4.32 -31.51 0.15
C ARG A 360 5.67 -32.02 -0.35
N ARG A 361 6.62 -32.33 0.55
CA ARG A 361 7.97 -32.78 0.15
C ARG A 361 7.87 -34.02 -0.73
N GLY A 362 8.41 -33.94 -1.94
CA GLY A 362 8.36 -35.03 -2.93
C GLY A 362 7.05 -35.15 -3.73
N LYS A 363 6.03 -34.31 -3.45
CA LYS A 363 4.79 -34.27 -4.22
C LYS A 363 4.83 -33.11 -5.22
N THR A 364 4.86 -33.42 -6.51
CA THR A 364 4.97 -32.44 -7.60
C THR A 364 3.60 -31.92 -8.06
N GLU A 365 2.57 -32.76 -8.04
CA GLU A 365 1.25 -32.40 -8.57
C GLU A 365 0.22 -32.11 -7.47
N THR A 366 -0.38 -30.93 -7.55
CA THR A 366 -1.59 -30.57 -6.79
C THR A 366 -2.80 -30.81 -7.66
N THR A 367 -3.69 -31.68 -7.23
CA THR A 367 -4.97 -31.94 -7.91
C THR A 367 -5.81 -30.67 -8.00
N TRP A 368 -6.80 -30.65 -8.89
CA TRP A 368 -7.68 -29.49 -9.05
C TRP A 368 -8.46 -29.18 -7.76
N TYR A 369 -8.96 -30.21 -7.06
CA TYR A 369 -9.63 -30.05 -5.76
C TYR A 369 -8.69 -29.53 -4.67
N GLY A 370 -7.42 -29.97 -4.67
CA GLY A 370 -6.40 -29.43 -3.76
C GLY A 370 -6.11 -27.95 -4.01
N ARG A 371 -6.13 -27.52 -5.29
CA ARG A 371 -5.98 -26.10 -5.64
C ARG A 371 -7.18 -25.26 -5.20
N VAL A 372 -8.41 -25.75 -5.41
CA VAL A 372 -9.63 -25.06 -4.98
C VAL A 372 -9.70 -24.97 -3.46
N ALA A 373 -9.40 -26.06 -2.74
CA ALA A 373 -9.36 -26.07 -1.28
C ALA A 373 -8.26 -25.14 -0.73
N GLY A 374 -7.07 -25.15 -1.32
CA GLY A 374 -5.98 -24.25 -0.95
C GLY A 374 -6.33 -22.78 -1.18
N TRP A 375 -6.98 -22.46 -2.30
CA TRP A 375 -7.51 -21.13 -2.58
C TRP A 375 -8.56 -20.70 -1.53
N PHE A 376 -9.56 -21.54 -1.28
CA PHE A 376 -10.63 -21.24 -0.32
C PHE A 376 -10.06 -21.01 1.09
N LEU A 377 -9.16 -21.90 1.55
CA LEU A 377 -8.49 -21.76 2.84
C LEU A 377 -7.65 -20.48 2.91
N THR A 378 -6.91 -20.15 1.85
CA THR A 378 -6.11 -18.92 1.79
C THR A 378 -7.00 -17.68 1.86
N PHE A 379 -8.08 -17.65 1.09
CA PHE A 379 -9.03 -16.55 1.08
C PHE A 379 -9.69 -16.37 2.45
N LEU A 380 -10.10 -17.48 3.08
CA LEU A 380 -10.68 -17.49 4.42
C LEU A 380 -9.69 -16.98 5.49
N CYS A 381 -8.45 -17.46 5.51
CA CYS A 381 -7.42 -16.96 6.43
C CYS A 381 -7.19 -15.45 6.27
N VAL A 382 -7.19 -14.97 5.03
CA VAL A 382 -7.03 -13.55 4.72
C VAL A 382 -8.23 -12.73 5.22
N MET A 383 -9.47 -13.22 5.01
CA MET A 383 -10.67 -12.57 5.55
C MET A 383 -10.67 -12.49 7.08
N ILE A 384 -10.26 -13.56 7.76
CA ILE A 384 -10.13 -13.59 9.22
C ILE A 384 -9.11 -12.54 9.68
N ALA A 385 -7.93 -12.49 9.04
CA ALA A 385 -6.95 -11.46 9.36
C ALA A 385 -7.52 -10.05 9.15
N TRP A 386 -8.30 -9.81 8.09
CA TRP A 386 -8.88 -8.50 7.84
C TRP A 386 -9.82 -7.98 8.93
N VAL A 387 -10.46 -8.85 9.72
CA VAL A 387 -11.30 -8.44 10.86
C VAL A 387 -10.49 -7.59 11.84
N VAL A 388 -9.35 -8.10 12.29
CA VAL A 388 -8.47 -7.39 13.25
C VAL A 388 -7.67 -6.28 12.58
N PHE A 389 -7.59 -6.21 11.26
CA PHE A 389 -6.99 -5.06 10.58
C PHE A 389 -7.94 -3.85 10.54
N ARG A 390 -9.26 -4.09 10.49
CA ARG A 390 -10.27 -3.03 10.38
C ARG A 390 -10.94 -2.65 11.70
N ALA A 391 -11.06 -3.58 12.64
CA ALA A 391 -11.76 -3.32 13.89
C ALA A 391 -11.08 -2.19 14.69
N ASP A 392 -11.89 -1.24 15.17
CA ASP A 392 -11.43 -0.10 15.97
C ASP A 392 -10.97 -0.52 17.38
N SER A 393 -11.41 -1.69 17.85
CA SER A 393 -11.01 -2.25 19.15
C SER A 393 -10.94 -3.78 19.13
N MET A 394 -10.21 -4.35 20.10
CA MET A 394 -10.16 -5.79 20.29
C MET A 394 -11.54 -6.37 20.65
N SER A 395 -12.34 -5.64 21.44
CA SER A 395 -13.70 -6.05 21.78
C SER A 395 -14.58 -6.15 20.53
N ALA A 396 -14.55 -5.14 19.65
CA ALA A 396 -15.30 -5.17 18.40
C ALA A 396 -14.85 -6.34 17.50
N ALA A 397 -13.55 -6.59 17.40
CA ALA A 397 -13.04 -7.74 16.63
C ALA A 397 -13.59 -9.08 17.14
N ILE A 398 -13.66 -9.26 18.46
CA ILE A 398 -14.22 -10.47 19.09
C ILE A 398 -15.71 -10.60 18.77
N GLU A 399 -16.49 -9.53 18.87
CA GLU A 399 -17.92 -9.55 18.56
C GLU A 399 -18.19 -9.86 17.07
N ILE A 400 -17.32 -9.39 16.16
CA ILE A 400 -17.37 -9.77 14.74
C ILE A 400 -17.10 -11.26 14.56
N TYR A 401 -16.07 -11.82 15.23
CA TYR A 401 -15.81 -13.26 15.15
C TYR A 401 -16.95 -14.11 15.71
N LYS A 402 -17.56 -13.71 16.84
CA LYS A 402 -18.77 -14.34 17.37
C LYS A 402 -19.92 -14.30 16.36
N GLY A 403 -20.10 -13.17 15.70
CA GLY A 403 -21.04 -13.01 14.59
C GLY A 403 -20.77 -13.98 13.44
N MET A 404 -19.51 -14.09 12.97
CA MET A 404 -19.11 -15.02 11.91
C MET A 404 -19.33 -16.49 12.28
N LEU A 405 -19.32 -16.83 13.57
CA LEU A 405 -19.64 -18.15 14.11
C LEU A 405 -21.14 -18.36 14.36
N GLY A 406 -21.98 -17.36 14.14
CA GLY A 406 -23.43 -17.42 14.29
C GLY A 406 -23.93 -17.26 15.73
N MET A 407 -23.08 -16.83 16.65
CA MET A 407 -23.42 -16.70 18.08
C MET A 407 -24.41 -15.56 18.35
N HIS A 408 -24.62 -14.66 17.39
CA HIS A 408 -25.60 -13.56 17.45
C HIS A 408 -26.83 -13.83 16.57
N GLY A 409 -27.07 -15.08 16.20
CA GLY A 409 -28.20 -15.49 15.36
C GLY A 409 -27.93 -15.42 13.86
N ALA A 410 -28.88 -15.95 13.09
CA ALA A 410 -28.81 -16.07 11.63
C ALA A 410 -30.18 -15.71 11.00
N PRO A 411 -30.63 -14.43 11.07
CA PRO A 411 -31.87 -14.01 10.44
C PRO A 411 -31.76 -14.13 8.92
N VAL A 412 -32.89 -14.29 8.22
CA VAL A 412 -32.91 -14.53 6.77
C VAL A 412 -32.32 -13.36 5.95
N SER A 413 -32.41 -12.13 6.46
CA SER A 413 -31.92 -10.92 5.76
C SER A 413 -30.63 -10.40 6.38
N ALA A 414 -29.55 -10.32 5.59
CA ALA A 414 -28.34 -9.64 6.01
C ALA A 414 -28.59 -8.14 6.28
N PHE A 415 -27.89 -7.57 7.25
CA PHE A 415 -27.97 -6.17 7.69
C PHE A 415 -29.33 -5.75 8.26
N SER A 416 -30.14 -6.69 8.79
CA SER A 416 -31.38 -6.34 9.49
C SER A 416 -31.14 -5.51 10.75
N GLU A 417 -29.95 -5.62 11.34
CA GLU A 417 -29.56 -4.97 12.59
C GLU A 417 -29.10 -3.51 12.37
N PHE A 418 -28.93 -3.10 11.10
CA PHE A 418 -28.29 -1.84 10.74
C PHE A 418 -29.19 -0.96 9.87
N ARG A 419 -28.96 0.36 9.94
CA ARG A 419 -29.54 1.32 8.98
C ARG A 419 -28.70 1.29 7.70
N VAL A 420 -29.23 0.63 6.68
CA VAL A 420 -28.49 0.37 5.43
C VAL A 420 -28.29 1.66 4.61
N PRO A 421 -27.07 1.96 4.13
CA PRO A 421 -26.77 3.22 3.44
C PRO A 421 -27.41 3.32 2.04
N PHE A 422 -27.56 2.19 1.35
CA PHE A 422 -28.19 2.11 0.02
C PHE A 422 -29.04 0.85 -0.12
N ARG A 423 -29.60 0.64 -1.31
CA ARG A 423 -30.41 -0.55 -1.60
C ARG A 423 -29.54 -1.81 -1.57
N LYS A 424 -29.95 -2.82 -0.79
CA LYS A 424 -29.24 -4.12 -0.69
C LYS A 424 -28.89 -4.74 -2.06
N PRO A 425 -29.75 -4.67 -3.11
CA PRO A 425 -29.39 -5.18 -4.45
C PRO A 425 -28.12 -4.54 -5.04
N GLU A 426 -27.92 -3.23 -4.88
CA GLU A 426 -26.74 -2.52 -5.40
C GLU A 426 -25.45 -3.00 -4.73
N PHE A 427 -25.53 -3.31 -3.43
CA PHE A 427 -24.44 -3.90 -2.67
C PHE A 427 -24.06 -5.29 -3.20
N PHE A 428 -25.03 -6.18 -3.35
CA PHE A 428 -24.76 -7.54 -3.85
C PHE A 428 -24.27 -7.53 -5.30
N GLN A 429 -24.77 -6.62 -6.14
CA GLN A 429 -24.25 -6.41 -7.49
C GLN A 429 -22.80 -5.93 -7.46
N THR A 430 -22.47 -4.96 -6.60
CA THR A 430 -21.09 -4.47 -6.44
C THR A 430 -20.15 -5.56 -5.95
N ILE A 431 -20.57 -6.39 -4.99
CA ILE A 431 -19.79 -7.55 -4.54
C ILE A 431 -19.56 -8.52 -5.70
N LEU A 432 -20.60 -8.88 -6.45
CA LEU A 432 -20.49 -9.82 -7.55
C LEU A 432 -19.52 -9.31 -8.62
N VAL A 433 -19.68 -8.04 -9.04
CA VAL A 433 -18.79 -7.38 -9.99
C VAL A 433 -17.35 -7.36 -9.45
N GLY A 434 -17.16 -6.99 -8.18
CA GLY A 434 -15.87 -6.98 -7.51
C GLY A 434 -15.19 -8.36 -7.49
N LEU A 435 -15.93 -9.42 -7.16
CA LEU A 435 -15.43 -10.79 -7.18
C LEU A 435 -15.05 -11.25 -8.59
N VAL A 436 -15.88 -10.95 -9.59
CA VAL A 436 -15.58 -11.27 -11.00
C VAL A 436 -14.30 -10.56 -11.45
N ILE A 437 -14.15 -9.28 -11.15
CA ILE A 437 -12.93 -8.52 -11.48
C ILE A 437 -11.71 -9.13 -10.77
N CYS A 438 -11.81 -9.43 -9.47
CA CYS A 438 -10.71 -10.00 -8.68
C CYS A 438 -10.26 -11.38 -9.17
N LEU A 439 -11.21 -12.25 -9.52
CA LEU A 439 -10.96 -13.68 -9.77
C LEU A 439 -10.84 -14.01 -11.26
N ALA A 440 -11.60 -13.37 -12.13
CA ALA A 440 -11.58 -13.66 -13.56
C ALA A 440 -10.62 -12.74 -14.33
N LEU A 441 -10.67 -11.42 -14.10
CA LEU A 441 -9.91 -10.48 -14.93
C LEU A 441 -8.41 -10.47 -14.61
N PRO A 442 -7.55 -10.14 -15.59
CA PRO A 442 -6.14 -9.94 -15.34
C PRO A 442 -5.89 -8.60 -14.60
N PRO A 443 -4.78 -8.44 -13.89
CA PRO A 443 -4.46 -7.18 -13.22
C PRO A 443 -4.20 -6.08 -14.24
N THR A 444 -4.51 -4.82 -13.88
CA THR A 444 -4.37 -3.62 -14.74
C THR A 444 -3.02 -3.51 -15.43
N ILE A 445 -1.96 -3.98 -14.76
CA ILE A 445 -0.60 -3.95 -15.30
C ILE A 445 -0.35 -4.87 -16.52
N THR A 446 -1.27 -5.79 -16.81
CA THR A 446 -1.19 -6.57 -18.07
C THR A 446 -1.56 -5.75 -19.30
N LEU A 447 -1.97 -4.48 -19.11
CA LEU A 447 -2.07 -3.51 -20.19
C LEU A 447 -0.66 -3.18 -20.70
N ASP A 448 -0.35 -3.71 -21.86
CA ASP A 448 0.76 -3.27 -22.69
C ASP A 448 0.17 -2.49 -23.87
N ARG A 449 0.77 -1.35 -24.25
CA ARG A 449 0.31 -0.51 -25.38
C ARG A 449 -1.20 -0.23 -25.46
N TRP A 450 -1.88 0.08 -24.34
CA TRP A 450 -3.34 0.35 -24.32
C TRP A 450 -4.26 -0.80 -24.72
N ILE A 451 -3.73 -2.03 -24.77
CA ILE A 451 -4.50 -3.20 -25.18
C ILE A 451 -4.39 -4.24 -24.07
N PRO A 452 -5.53 -4.77 -23.57
CA PRO A 452 -5.49 -5.94 -22.71
C PRO A 452 -4.84 -7.11 -23.46
N ALA A 453 -3.75 -7.66 -22.93
CA ALA A 453 -3.08 -8.85 -23.47
C ALA A 453 -2.66 -8.75 -24.95
N VAL A 454 -1.79 -7.77 -25.29
CA VAL A 454 -1.20 -7.55 -26.63
C VAL A 454 -0.75 -8.84 -27.32
N ALA A 455 -0.16 -9.77 -26.56
CA ALA A 455 0.31 -11.06 -27.06
C ALA A 455 -0.80 -11.90 -27.72
N GLY A 456 -2.03 -11.87 -27.19
CA GLY A 456 -3.18 -12.59 -27.76
C GLY A 456 -3.70 -12.00 -29.08
N LEU A 457 -3.29 -10.76 -29.39
CA LEU A 457 -3.66 -10.04 -30.61
C LEU A 457 -2.48 -9.87 -31.58
N ALA A 458 -1.34 -10.51 -31.31
CA ALA A 458 -0.17 -10.48 -32.18
C ALA A 458 -0.52 -10.94 -33.61
N GLY A 459 -0.01 -10.23 -34.62
CA GLY A 459 -0.27 -10.54 -36.04
C GLY A 459 -1.66 -10.13 -36.56
N ARG A 460 -2.51 -9.48 -35.75
CA ARG A 460 -3.88 -9.07 -36.14
C ARG A 460 -4.09 -7.55 -36.08
N PRO A 461 -3.54 -6.75 -37.03
CA PRO A 461 -3.47 -5.29 -36.91
C PRO A 461 -4.83 -4.57 -36.93
N ARG A 462 -5.86 -5.14 -37.57
CA ARG A 462 -7.23 -4.58 -37.51
C ARG A 462 -7.84 -4.75 -36.13
N LEU A 463 -7.71 -5.93 -35.52
CA LEU A 463 -8.23 -6.21 -34.18
C LEU A 463 -7.47 -5.44 -33.10
N GLN A 464 -6.15 -5.27 -33.26
CA GLN A 464 -5.36 -4.40 -32.38
C GLN A 464 -5.89 -2.96 -32.39
N ARG A 465 -6.11 -2.38 -33.58
CA ARG A 465 -6.67 -1.02 -33.71
C ARG A 465 -8.06 -0.92 -33.10
N LEU A 466 -8.95 -1.88 -33.36
CA LEU A 466 -10.28 -1.91 -32.76
C LEU A 466 -10.22 -1.98 -31.24
N ALA A 467 -9.36 -2.85 -30.69
CA ALA A 467 -9.15 -2.97 -29.25
C ALA A 467 -8.63 -1.67 -28.63
N THR A 468 -7.70 -0.97 -29.30
CA THR A 468 -7.21 0.34 -28.85
C THR A 468 -8.34 1.37 -28.81
N TRP A 469 -9.14 1.49 -29.88
CA TRP A 469 -10.27 2.43 -29.92
C TRP A 469 -11.33 2.10 -28.88
N ALA A 470 -11.70 0.83 -28.75
CA ALA A 470 -12.67 0.37 -27.75
C ALA A 470 -12.17 0.66 -26.32
N THR A 471 -10.89 0.41 -26.04
CA THR A 471 -10.28 0.72 -24.74
C THR A 471 -10.23 2.22 -24.49
N GLY A 472 -9.88 3.02 -25.50
CA GLY A 472 -9.89 4.49 -25.40
C GLY A 472 -11.27 5.05 -25.08
N LEU A 473 -12.30 4.65 -25.84
CA LEU A 473 -13.69 5.05 -25.58
C LEU A 473 -14.18 4.56 -24.23
N GLY A 474 -13.84 3.32 -23.85
CA GLY A 474 -14.13 2.76 -22.54
C GLY A 474 -13.51 3.56 -21.41
N CYS A 475 -12.25 3.99 -21.54
CA CYS A 475 -11.59 4.87 -20.57
C CYS A 475 -12.27 6.24 -20.48
N VAL A 476 -12.65 6.86 -21.60
CA VAL A 476 -13.36 8.15 -21.57
C VAL A 476 -14.71 8.01 -20.87
N TYR A 477 -15.47 6.96 -21.19
CA TYR A 477 -16.75 6.68 -20.55
C TYR A 477 -16.59 6.42 -19.04
N LEU A 478 -15.65 5.55 -18.65
CA LEU A 478 -15.35 5.25 -17.25
C LEU A 478 -14.89 6.50 -16.48
N PHE A 479 -14.07 7.34 -17.10
CA PHE A 479 -13.65 8.61 -16.51
C PHE A 479 -14.84 9.54 -16.30
N GLY A 480 -15.73 9.68 -17.28
CA GLY A 480 -16.96 10.46 -17.14
C GLY A 480 -17.85 9.96 -15.99
N LEU A 481 -18.01 8.64 -15.86
CA LEU A 481 -18.72 8.04 -14.74
C LEU A 481 -18.04 8.36 -13.40
N CYS A 482 -16.72 8.27 -13.31
CA CYS A 482 -16.00 8.60 -12.08
C CYS A 482 -16.16 10.08 -11.70
N VAL A 483 -16.02 11.00 -12.66
CA VAL A 483 -16.18 12.44 -12.44
C VAL A 483 -17.62 12.77 -12.00
N SER A 484 -18.62 12.06 -12.53
CA SER A 484 -20.03 12.23 -12.10
C SER A 484 -20.28 11.85 -10.63
N LYS A 485 -19.35 11.10 -10.01
CA LYS A 485 -19.40 10.69 -8.60
C LYS A 485 -18.54 11.56 -7.69
N PHE A 486 -17.87 12.59 -8.22
CA PHE A 486 -17.12 13.52 -7.37
C PHE A 486 -18.09 14.37 -6.53
N GLY A 487 -17.77 14.55 -5.25
CA GLY A 487 -18.60 15.31 -4.30
C GLY A 487 -18.83 14.58 -2.97
N SER A 488 -18.79 13.25 -2.97
CA SER A 488 -18.70 12.45 -1.74
C SER A 488 -17.23 12.35 -1.32
N TYR A 489 -16.78 13.24 -0.43
CA TYR A 489 -15.42 13.16 0.10
C TYR A 489 -15.21 11.82 0.84
N SER A 490 -14.39 10.95 0.25
CA SER A 490 -13.95 9.68 0.82
C SER A 490 -12.42 9.61 0.73
N PRO A 491 -11.68 9.79 1.84
CA PRO A 491 -10.24 9.62 1.81
C PRO A 491 -9.89 8.17 1.43
N PHE A 492 -8.66 7.94 0.96
CA PHE A 492 -8.16 6.58 0.81
C PHE A 492 -8.06 5.93 2.18
N LEU A 493 -8.46 4.66 2.27
CA LEU A 493 -8.50 3.90 3.51
C LEU A 493 -7.11 3.88 4.17
N TYR A 494 -6.07 3.76 3.34
CA TYR A 494 -4.68 3.71 3.80
C TYR A 494 -4.20 5.00 4.48
N PHE A 495 -4.89 6.12 4.31
CA PHE A 495 -4.52 7.39 4.96
C PHE A 495 -5.00 7.45 6.42
N GLN A 496 -5.82 6.49 6.83
CA GLN A 496 -6.39 6.41 8.19
C GLN A 496 -5.53 5.56 9.14
N PHE A 497 -4.48 4.90 8.65
CA PHE A 497 -3.62 3.99 9.42
C PHE A 497 -2.23 4.57 9.72
#